data_AF-A0A955FDX3-F1
#
_entry.id   AF-A0A955FDX3-F1
#
_cell.length_a   1.000
_cell.length_b   1.000
_cell.length_c   1.000
_cell.angle_alpha   90.00
_cell.angle_beta   90.00
_cell.angle_gamma   90.00
#
_symmetry.space_group_name_H-M   'P 1'
#
loop_
_entity.id
_entity.type
_entity.pdbx_description
1 polymer ?
#
loop_
_entity_poly.entity_id
_entity_poly.type
_entity_poly.pdbx_seq_one_letter_code
_entity_poly.pdbx_strand_id
1 'polypeptide(L)'
;SMKTTIDETQRRRKIQEDYNTKHGITPTGVDKVVDEGLRAIIGAPEKDKKPKLDLKKIPKEEYHNLIKELESQMDLAAANLRFEEAADIRDQIADIQKKL
;
A
#
# COMPACT_ATOMS: atom_id res chain seq x y z
N SER A 1 20.78 2.17 26.41
CA SER A 1 22.05 2.43 25.70
C SER A 1 22.11 1.52 24.49
N MET A 2 22.63 2.01 23.35
CA MET A 2 22.78 1.22 22.11
C MET A 2 23.47 -0.13 22.33
N LYS A 3 24.46 -0.18 23.24
CA LYS A 3 25.17 -1.40 23.60
C LYS A 3 24.24 -2.52 24.06
N THR A 4 23.33 -2.20 24.99
CA THR A 4 22.35 -3.16 25.53
C THR A 4 21.43 -3.72 24.44
N THR A 5 20.99 -2.88 23.51
CA THR A 5 20.12 -3.30 22.40
C THR A 5 20.85 -4.25 21.44
N ILE A 6 22.12 -3.99 21.17
CA ILE A 6 22.97 -4.84 20.32
C ILE A 6 23.20 -6.19 21.00
N ASP A 7 23.57 -6.19 22.28
CA ASP A 7 23.84 -7.42 23.05
C ASP A 7 22.60 -8.32 23.11
N GLU A 8 21.42 -7.75 23.37
CA GLU A 8 20.16 -8.50 23.39
C GLU A 8 19.77 -9.05 22.00
N THR A 9 20.05 -8.29 20.93
CA THR A 9 19.83 -8.75 19.55
C THR A 9 20.71 -9.96 19.23
N GLN A 10 21.98 -9.91 19.61
CA GLN A 10 22.92 -11.02 19.42
C GLN A 10 22.52 -12.25 20.24
N ARG A 11 22.11 -12.05 21.50
CA ARG A 11 21.62 -13.13 22.37
C ARG A 11 20.42 -13.85 21.76
N ARG A 12 19.42 -13.10 21.25
CA ARG A 12 18.23 -13.68 20.60
C ARG A 12 18.58 -14.42 19.31
N ARG A 13 19.45 -13.84 18.48
CA ARG A 13 19.86 -14.44 17.21
C ARG A 13 20.54 -15.79 17.43
N LYS A 14 21.42 -15.90 18.41
CA LYS A 14 22.08 -17.18 18.76
C LYS A 14 21.06 -18.27 19.11
N ILE A 15 20.08 -17.94 19.96
CA ILE A 15 19.03 -18.90 20.35
C ILE A 15 18.23 -19.36 19.12
N GLN A 16 17.91 -18.45 18.21
CA GLN A 16 17.17 -18.77 16.98
C GLN A 16 17.99 -19.65 16.03
N GLU A 17 19.28 -19.38 15.86
CA GLU A 17 20.18 -20.17 15.01
C GLU A 17 20.39 -21.58 15.58
N ASP A 18 20.57 -21.70 16.90
CA ASP A 18 20.70 -22.99 17.60
C ASP A 18 19.42 -23.82 17.45
N TYR A 19 18.25 -23.20 17.63
CA TYR A 19 16.95 -23.85 17.44
C TYR A 19 16.77 -24.29 15.99
N ASN A 20 17.02 -23.40 15.03
CA ASN A 20 16.88 -23.71 13.61
C ASN A 20 17.78 -24.87 13.20
N THR A 21 19.04 -24.87 13.64
CA THR A 21 20.00 -25.95 13.36
C THR A 21 19.53 -27.27 13.96
N LYS A 22 19.09 -27.26 15.23
CA LYS A 22 18.59 -28.45 15.93
C LYS A 22 17.35 -29.04 15.26
N HIS A 23 16.51 -28.20 14.66
CA HIS A 23 15.25 -28.59 14.04
C HIS A 23 15.28 -28.69 12.51
N GLY A 24 16.44 -28.46 11.88
CA GLY A 24 16.57 -28.47 10.42
C GLY A 24 15.77 -27.36 9.72
N ILE A 25 15.50 -26.25 10.39
CA ILE A 25 14.72 -25.13 9.85
C ILE A 25 15.65 -24.23 9.04
N THR A 26 15.31 -24.02 7.77
CA THR A 26 15.97 -23.02 6.92
C THR A 26 15.14 -21.73 6.96
N PRO A 27 15.68 -20.59 7.43
CA PRO A 27 14.94 -19.33 7.43
C PRO A 27 14.60 -18.88 6.01
N THR A 28 13.32 -18.62 5.75
CA THR A 28 12.82 -18.06 4.49
C THR A 28 12.04 -16.78 4.73
N GLY A 29 11.83 -15.99 3.67
CA GLY A 29 10.91 -14.86 3.73
C GLY A 29 9.48 -15.30 4.04
N VAL A 30 8.70 -14.41 4.63
CA VAL A 30 7.26 -14.66 4.84
C VAL A 30 6.52 -14.29 3.56
N ASP A 31 6.09 -15.30 2.81
CA ASP A 31 5.21 -15.12 1.66
C ASP A 31 3.75 -15.11 2.13
N LYS A 32 3.29 -13.96 2.62
CA LYS A 32 1.87 -13.77 2.96
C LYS A 32 1.12 -13.33 1.71
N VAL A 33 0.19 -14.16 1.24
CA VAL A 33 -0.75 -13.77 0.18
C VAL A 33 -1.52 -12.54 0.68
N VAL A 34 -1.53 -11.48 -0.14
CA VAL A 34 -2.34 -10.30 0.14
C VAL A 34 -3.79 -10.74 0.02
N ASP A 35 -4.45 -10.89 1.17
CA ASP A 35 -5.87 -11.19 1.22
C ASP A 35 -6.65 -10.10 0.47
N GLU A 36 -7.73 -10.48 -0.20
CA GLU A 36 -8.59 -9.50 -0.86
C GLU A 36 -9.16 -8.59 0.23
N GLY A 37 -8.59 -7.38 0.34
CA GLY A 37 -8.88 -6.47 1.46
C GLY A 37 -10.38 -6.22 1.62
N LEU A 38 -10.76 -5.62 2.76
CA LEU A 38 -12.14 -5.43 3.24
C LEU A 38 -13.21 -5.07 2.17
N ARG A 39 -12.82 -4.36 1.10
CA ARG A 39 -13.64 -4.01 -0.05
C ARG A 39 -14.23 -5.22 -0.81
N ALA A 40 -13.54 -6.36 -0.83
CA ALA A 40 -14.03 -7.61 -1.44
C ALA A 40 -15.05 -8.32 -0.54
N ILE A 41 -14.88 -8.21 0.78
CA ILE A 41 -15.72 -8.88 1.78
C ILE A 41 -17.05 -8.15 1.99
N ILE A 42 -17.03 -6.81 2.04
CA ILE A 42 -18.22 -6.02 2.37
C ILE A 42 -19.22 -5.95 1.21
N GLY A 43 -18.83 -6.34 -0.01
CA GLY A 43 -19.63 -6.11 -1.20
C GLY A 43 -19.69 -4.62 -1.49
N ALA A 44 -18.99 -4.17 -2.54
CA ALA A 44 -19.12 -2.78 -2.95
C ALA A 44 -20.60 -2.48 -3.24
N PRO A 45 -21.22 -1.44 -2.65
CA PRO A 45 -22.50 -0.96 -3.14
C PRO A 45 -22.32 -0.69 -4.64
N GLU A 46 -23.28 -1.13 -5.47
CA GLU A 46 -23.25 -0.91 -6.91
C GLU A 46 -22.87 0.54 -7.17
N LYS A 47 -21.66 0.75 -7.69
CA LYS A 47 -21.19 2.10 -7.98
C LYS A 47 -22.11 2.65 -9.06
N ASP A 48 -22.95 3.62 -8.71
CA ASP A 48 -23.34 4.66 -9.64
C ASP A 48 -22.05 5.10 -10.33
N LYS A 49 -21.98 4.84 -11.63
CA LYS A 49 -20.80 5.09 -12.46
C LYS A 49 -20.53 6.58 -12.44
N LYS A 50 -19.78 7.07 -11.45
CA LYS A 50 -19.24 8.43 -11.44
C LYS A 50 -18.50 8.60 -12.77
N PRO A 51 -18.73 9.71 -13.50
CA PRO A 51 -18.11 9.91 -14.80
C PRO A 51 -16.59 9.83 -14.63
N LYS A 52 -15.97 8.87 -15.32
CA LYS A 52 -14.51 8.76 -15.36
C LYS A 52 -13.95 10.04 -15.98
N LEU A 53 -12.87 10.57 -15.39
CA LEU A 53 -12.19 11.75 -15.92
C LEU A 53 -11.80 11.51 -17.38
N ASP A 54 -12.20 12.41 -18.28
CA ASP A 54 -11.92 12.34 -19.72
C ASP A 54 -10.46 12.72 -19.99
N LEU A 55 -9.54 11.78 -19.74
CA LEU A 55 -8.09 11.99 -19.86
C LEU A 55 -7.61 12.39 -21.26
N LYS A 56 -8.47 12.30 -22.29
CA LYS A 56 -8.18 12.77 -23.66
C LYS A 56 -8.12 14.29 -23.79
N LYS A 57 -8.72 15.03 -22.85
CA LYS A 57 -8.80 16.50 -22.88
C LYS A 57 -7.67 17.19 -22.10
N ILE A 58 -6.83 16.42 -21.42
CA ILE A 58 -5.77 16.94 -20.55
C ILE A 58 -4.43 16.72 -21.26
N PRO A 59 -3.62 17.78 -21.48
CA PRO A 59 -2.28 17.65 -22.04
C PRO A 59 -1.40 16.73 -21.20
N LYS A 60 -0.55 15.91 -21.84
CA LYS A 60 0.36 15.00 -21.14
C LYS A 60 1.31 15.72 -20.17
N GLU A 61 1.71 16.94 -20.51
CA GLU A 61 2.55 17.80 -19.68
C GLU A 61 1.89 18.16 -18.33
N GLU A 62 0.56 18.16 -18.26
CA GLU A 62 -0.19 18.49 -17.05
C GLU A 62 -0.42 17.28 -16.14
N TYR A 63 -0.15 16.05 -16.62
CA TYR A 63 -0.39 14.83 -15.84
C TYR A 63 0.40 14.79 -14.53
N HIS A 64 1.63 15.29 -14.52
CA HIS A 64 2.44 15.37 -13.30
C HIS A 64 1.83 16.31 -12.25
N ASN A 65 1.29 17.46 -12.67
CA ASN A 65 0.66 18.42 -11.77
C ASN A 65 -0.69 17.89 -11.28
N LEU A 66 -1.46 17.25 -12.16
CA LEU A 66 -2.73 16.63 -11.82
C LEU A 66 -2.57 15.49 -10.83
N ILE A 67 -1.54 14.63 -11.00
CA ILE A 67 -1.24 13.56 -10.05
C ILE A 67 -0.93 14.14 -8.67
N LYS A 68 -0.08 15.18 -8.59
CA LYS A 68 0.23 15.83 -7.30
C LYS A 68 -1.00 16.39 -6.60
N GLU A 69 -1.90 17.02 -7.35
CA GLU A 69 -3.15 17.54 -6.79
C GLU A 69 -4.06 16.41 -6.27
N LEU A 70 -4.20 15.34 -7.06
CA LEU A 70 -4.98 14.16 -6.65
C LEU A 70 -4.35 13.45 -5.44
N GLU A 71 -3.02 13.36 -5.35
CA GLU A 71 -2.33 12.81 -4.19
C GLU A 71 -2.65 13.60 -2.91
N SER A 72 -2.59 14.94 -2.98
CA SER A 72 -2.99 15.82 -1.88
C SER A 72 -4.44 15.60 -1.45
N GLN A 73 -5.35 15.48 -2.41
CA GLN A 73 -6.77 15.21 -2.13
C GLN A 73 -7.01 13.81 -1.54
N MET A 74 -6.26 12.81 -2.00
CA MET A 74 -6.30 11.45 -1.46
C MET A 74 -5.85 11.42 -0.01
N ASP A 75 -4.73 12.08 0.31
CA ASP A 75 -4.18 12.17 1.65
C ASP A 75 -5.15 12.89 2.60
N LEU A 76 -5.76 13.98 2.14
CA LEU A 76 -6.79 14.69 2.90
C LEU A 76 -8.02 13.80 3.16
N ALA A 77 -8.49 13.06 2.15
CA ALA A 77 -9.61 12.12 2.31
C ALA A 77 -9.26 11.00 3.30
N ALA A 78 -8.06 10.45 3.23
CA ALA A 78 -7.56 9.44 4.16
C ALA A 78 -7.45 9.98 5.60
N ALA A 79 -6.93 11.20 5.77
CA ALA A 79 -6.85 11.86 7.08
C ALA A 79 -8.22 12.09 7.71
N ASN A 80 -9.24 12.36 6.88
CA ASN A 80 -10.64 12.50 7.31
C ASN A 80 -11.40 11.17 7.41
N LEU A 81 -10.71 10.02 7.34
CA LEU A 81 -11.29 8.68 7.39
C LEU A 81 -12.29 8.36 6.25
N ARG A 82 -12.23 9.12 5.14
CA ARG A 82 -13.07 8.93 3.94
C ARG A 82 -12.38 7.96 2.97
N PHE A 83 -12.24 6.71 3.39
CA PHE A 83 -11.43 5.72 2.67
C PHE A 83 -11.97 5.35 1.28
N GLU A 84 -13.27 5.44 1.06
CA GLU A 84 -13.87 5.16 -0.26
C GLU A 84 -13.47 6.23 -1.28
N GLU A 85 -13.50 7.50 -0.88
CA GLU A 85 -13.09 8.62 -1.72
C GLU A 85 -11.58 8.54 -2.02
N ALA A 86 -10.76 8.27 -0.99
CA ALA A 86 -9.33 8.06 -1.18
C ALA A 86 -9.04 6.89 -2.13
N ALA A 87 -9.78 5.78 -2.03
CA ALA A 87 -9.64 4.64 -2.93
C ALA A 87 -10.03 4.97 -4.37
N ASP A 88 -11.09 5.76 -4.58
CA ASP A 88 -11.50 6.21 -5.91
C ASP A 88 -10.47 7.16 -6.54
N ILE A 89 -9.86 8.06 -5.74
CA ILE A 89 -8.79 8.96 -6.21
C ILE A 89 -7.52 8.16 -6.55
N ARG A 90 -7.14 7.19 -5.71
CA ARG A 90 -6.03 6.27 -5.99
C ARG A 90 -6.21 5.55 -7.33
N ASP A 91 -7.42 5.04 -7.58
CA ASP A 91 -7.72 4.33 -8.84
C ASP A 91 -7.63 5.30 -10.05
N GLN A 92 -8.00 6.57 -9.89
CA GLN A 92 -7.82 7.62 -10.92
C GLN A 92 -6.35 7.95 -11.18
N ILE A 93 -5.53 8.09 -10.12
CA ILE A 93 -4.08 8.32 -10.25
C ILE A 93 -3.44 7.16 -11.04
N ALA A 94 -3.80 5.91 -10.73
CA ALA A 94 -3.30 4.74 -11.44
C ALA A 94 -3.68 4.73 -12.93
N ASP A 95 -4.89 5.19 -13.27
CA ASP A 95 -5.33 5.32 -14.67
C ASP A 95 -4.57 6.42 -15.45
N ILE A 96 -4.17 7.50 -14.77
CA ILE A 96 -3.33 8.56 -15.36
C ILE A 96 -1.90 8.05 -15.56
N GLN A 97 -1.33 7.39 -14.55
CA GLN A 97 0.02 6.83 -14.60
C GLN A 97 0.19 5.78 -15.71
N LYS A 98 -0.84 4.99 -16.02
CA LYS A 98 -0.82 4.05 -17.16
C LYS A 98 -0.79 4.74 -18.54
N LYS A 99 -1.12 6.03 -18.63
CA LYS A 99 -1.18 6.80 -19.89
C LYS A 99 0.00 7.74 -20.10
N LEU A 100 0.83 7.94 -19.07
CA LEU A 100 2.17 8.52 -19.17
C LEU A 100 3.04 7.60 -20.03
#